data_AF-A0AAI8YEE1-F1
#
_entry.id   AF-A0AAI8YEE1-F1
#
_cell.length_a   1.000
_cell.length_b   1.000
_cell.length_c   1.000
_cell.angle_alpha   90.00
_cell.angle_beta   90.00
_cell.angle_gamma   90.00
#
_symmetry.space_group_name_H-M   'P 1'
#
loop_
_entity.id
_entity.type
_entity.pdbx_description
1 polymer ?
#
loop_
_entity_poly.entity_id
_entity_poly.type
_entity_poly.pdbx_seq_one_letter_code
_entity_poly.pdbx_strand_id
1 'polypeptide(L)'
;MFYAWFQTIPDRSMTVERWSQDLEDYVNVLYHDQWKNSNPLQEAPGIMENYKEDLLFSMERLSQNPYPLRQVKANEELPFKVDDDLVKNIAGDSLKDLQKDGKLFVVDHKYQADLEKTTYEPKRYGAACTAYFLIDHSGKFLPLAIKTNAGSDLIYTPKD
;
A
#
# COMPACT_ATOMS: atom_id res chain seq x y z
N MET A 1 34.51 13.07 2.74
CA MET A 1 33.81 14.37 2.72
C MET A 1 33.65 14.76 1.26
N PHE A 2 32.50 14.46 0.65
CA PHE A 2 32.19 14.86 -0.72
C PHE A 2 30.89 15.67 -0.67
N TYR A 3 31.00 16.96 -0.97
CA TYR A 3 29.90 17.91 -1.06
C TYR A 3 29.17 17.69 -2.40
N ALA A 4 27.86 17.45 -2.34
CA ALA A 4 26.99 17.49 -3.51
C ALA A 4 26.66 18.95 -3.84
N TRP A 5 27.04 19.38 -5.04
CA TRP A 5 26.59 20.62 -5.64
C TRP A 5 25.19 20.41 -6.23
N PHE A 6 24.16 20.98 -5.59
CA PHE A 6 22.88 21.23 -6.26
C PHE A 6 22.86 22.72 -6.62
N GLN A 7 22.92 23.02 -7.93
CA GLN A 7 22.71 24.37 -8.43
C GLN A 7 21.26 24.78 -8.13
N THR A 8 21.13 25.86 -7.38
CA THR A 8 19.89 26.57 -7.10
C THR A 8 19.31 27.12 -8.40
N ILE A 9 18.12 26.64 -8.79
CA ILE A 9 17.26 27.34 -9.76
C ILE A 9 16.52 28.43 -8.98
N PRO A 10 16.73 29.72 -9.28
CA PRO A 10 16.15 30.81 -8.51
C PRO A 10 14.76 31.14 -9.04
N ASP A 11 13.76 30.37 -8.60
CA ASP A 11 12.39 30.81 -8.27
C ASP A 11 11.60 29.55 -7.83
N ARG A 12 11.29 29.45 -6.52
CA ARG A 12 10.62 28.31 -5.82
C ARG A 12 11.43 27.04 -5.50
N SER A 13 12.74 27.12 -5.30
CA SER A 13 13.48 25.99 -4.73
C SER A 13 13.15 25.79 -3.24
N MET A 14 12.54 24.65 -2.89
CA MET A 14 12.27 24.18 -1.53
C MET A 14 13.48 24.34 -0.59
N THR A 15 13.34 25.13 0.47
CA THR A 15 14.31 25.15 1.58
C THR A 15 14.04 24.01 2.54
N VAL A 16 15.11 23.43 3.10
CA VAL A 16 15.14 22.27 4.01
C VAL A 16 14.32 22.46 5.30
N GLU A 17 13.77 23.63 5.56
CA GLU A 17 13.05 23.97 6.81
C GLU A 17 11.53 23.79 6.73
N ARG A 18 10.97 23.43 5.55
CA ARG A 18 9.53 23.27 5.34
C ARG A 18 9.19 21.85 4.86
N TRP A 19 9.59 20.84 5.62
CA TRP A 19 9.16 19.46 5.35
C TRP A 19 7.68 19.31 5.74
N SER A 20 6.88 18.83 4.78
CA SER A 20 5.48 18.39 4.84
C SER A 20 4.90 18.33 6.26
N GLN A 21 3.98 19.25 6.58
CA GLN A 21 3.23 19.18 7.84
C GLN A 21 1.95 18.35 7.71
N ASP A 22 1.48 18.19 6.47
CA ASP A 22 0.29 17.40 6.13
C ASP A 22 0.60 16.46 4.96
N LEU A 23 -0.21 15.41 4.79
CA LEU A 23 -0.16 14.53 3.62
C LEU A 23 -0.42 15.32 2.32
N GLU A 24 -1.26 16.36 2.41
CA GLU A 24 -1.70 17.19 1.30
C GLU A 24 -0.56 18.04 0.72
N ASP A 25 0.52 18.27 1.49
CA ASP A 25 1.74 18.91 0.98
C ASP A 25 2.45 18.04 -0.07
N TYR A 26 2.32 16.71 -0.03
CA TYR A 26 2.85 15.85 -1.10
C TYR A 26 2.19 16.19 -2.43
N VAL A 27 0.87 16.38 -2.44
CA VAL A 27 0.15 16.73 -3.67
C VAL A 27 0.52 18.14 -4.13
N ASN A 28 0.41 19.11 -3.22
CA ASN A 28 0.47 20.53 -3.58
C ASN A 28 1.88 21.10 -3.72
N VAL A 29 2.86 20.53 -3.03
CA VAL A 29 4.25 21.04 -3.02
C VAL A 29 5.16 20.16 -3.86
N LEU A 30 5.07 18.84 -3.71
CA LEU A 30 6.01 17.93 -4.38
C LEU A 30 5.63 17.68 -5.85
N TYR A 31 4.35 17.55 -6.18
CA TYR A 31 3.92 17.15 -7.53
C TYR A 31 3.25 18.26 -8.33
N HIS A 32 2.45 19.13 -7.71
CA HIS A 32 1.71 20.16 -8.44
C HIS A 32 2.62 21.10 -9.26
N ASP A 33 2.42 21.08 -10.58
CA ASP A 33 3.20 21.86 -11.55
C ASP A 33 4.73 21.61 -11.51
N GLN A 34 5.17 20.53 -10.85
CA GLN A 34 6.57 20.13 -10.78
C GLN A 34 6.92 19.12 -11.87
N TRP A 35 8.22 18.82 -11.99
CA TRP A 35 8.75 17.74 -12.84
C TRP A 35 8.45 17.81 -14.34
N LYS A 36 7.90 18.90 -14.88
CA LYS A 36 7.48 19.04 -16.29
C LYS A 36 8.54 18.65 -17.32
N ASN A 37 9.82 18.83 -17.01
CA ASN A 37 10.92 18.44 -17.88
C ASN A 37 11.31 16.96 -17.77
N SER A 38 11.24 16.39 -16.57
CA SER A 38 11.66 15.00 -16.30
C SER A 38 10.54 13.99 -16.50
N ASN A 39 9.30 14.40 -16.23
CA ASN A 39 8.08 13.62 -16.47
C ASN A 39 7.03 14.51 -17.18
N PRO A 40 7.17 14.71 -18.50
CA PRO A 40 6.25 15.55 -19.27
C PRO A 40 4.83 14.96 -19.39
N LEU A 41 4.68 13.66 -19.15
CA LEU A 41 3.37 12.97 -19.14
C LEU A 41 2.61 13.15 -17.82
N GLN A 42 3.24 13.77 -16.82
CA GLN A 42 2.68 14.00 -15.49
C GLN A 42 2.42 12.68 -14.73
N GLU A 43 1.94 12.81 -13.49
CA GLU A 43 1.48 11.69 -12.68
C GLU A 43 0.27 10.98 -13.32
N ALA A 44 0.06 9.72 -12.93
CA ALA A 44 -1.12 9.00 -13.36
C ALA A 44 -2.39 9.73 -12.85
N PRO A 45 -3.36 10.07 -13.73
CA PRO A 45 -4.57 10.75 -13.32
C PRO A 45 -5.30 10.00 -12.18
N GLY A 46 -5.80 10.73 -11.18
CA GLY A 46 -6.47 10.15 -10.03
C GLY A 46 -5.56 9.66 -8.90
N ILE A 47 -4.25 9.44 -9.12
CA ILE A 47 -3.39 8.85 -8.08
C ILE A 47 -3.17 9.79 -6.89
N MET A 48 -3.08 11.10 -7.15
CA MET A 48 -2.91 12.13 -6.11
C MET A 48 -4.23 12.64 -5.54
N GLU A 49 -5.35 12.37 -6.23
CA GLU A 49 -6.68 12.81 -5.83
C GLU A 49 -7.37 11.75 -4.97
N ASN A 50 -7.17 10.47 -5.31
CA ASN A 50 -7.90 9.33 -4.74
C ASN A 50 -6.99 8.43 -3.87
N TYR A 51 -5.83 8.94 -3.42
CA TYR A 51 -4.82 8.16 -2.66
C TYR A 51 -5.33 7.55 -1.34
N LYS A 52 -6.48 8.02 -0.84
CA LYS A 52 -7.15 7.48 0.36
C LYS A 52 -8.19 6.39 0.03
N GLU A 53 -8.46 6.12 -1.24
CA GLU A 53 -9.48 5.15 -1.64
C GLU A 53 -8.95 3.72 -1.62
N ASP A 54 -9.64 2.85 -0.89
CA ASP A 54 -9.38 1.41 -0.84
C ASP A 54 -9.38 0.75 -2.22
N LEU A 55 -10.27 1.21 -3.11
CA LEU A 55 -10.36 0.71 -4.49
C LEU A 55 -9.10 1.04 -5.30
N LEU A 56 -8.51 2.22 -5.08
CA LEU A 56 -7.24 2.55 -5.74
C LEU A 56 -6.15 1.61 -5.24
N PHE A 57 -6.02 1.46 -3.91
CA PHE A 57 -5.02 0.60 -3.28
C PHE A 57 -5.10 -0.86 -3.74
N SER A 58 -6.30 -1.44 -3.81
CA SER A 58 -6.47 -2.81 -4.29
C SER A 58 -6.17 -2.96 -5.78
N MET A 59 -6.62 -2.03 -6.61
CA MET A 59 -6.46 -2.11 -8.07
C MET A 59 -5.01 -1.94 -8.54
N GLU A 60 -4.11 -1.40 -7.71
CA GLU A 60 -2.67 -1.44 -7.97
C GLU A 60 -2.14 -2.88 -8.08
N ARG A 61 -2.74 -3.83 -7.36
CA ARG A 61 -2.39 -5.26 -7.42
C ARG A 61 -2.90 -5.95 -8.69
N LEU A 62 -3.63 -5.23 -9.53
CA LEU A 62 -4.08 -5.69 -10.86
C LEU A 62 -3.53 -4.80 -12.00
N SER A 63 -2.72 -3.79 -11.67
CA SER A 63 -2.19 -2.83 -12.64
C SER A 63 -0.68 -2.59 -12.43
N GLN A 64 -0.31 -1.80 -11.43
CA GLN A 64 1.07 -1.35 -11.21
C GLN A 64 2.03 -2.48 -10.81
N ASN A 65 1.58 -3.39 -9.95
CA ASN A 65 2.37 -4.56 -9.54
C ASN A 65 1.48 -5.80 -9.44
N PRO A 66 1.19 -6.47 -10.58
CA PRO A 66 0.20 -7.54 -10.62
C PRO A 66 0.74 -8.92 -10.23
N TYR A 67 2.06 -9.10 -10.23
CA TYR A 67 2.69 -10.41 -10.07
C TYR A 67 2.54 -11.07 -8.69
N PRO A 68 2.55 -10.33 -7.55
CA PRO A 68 2.44 -10.95 -6.23
C PRO A 68 1.03 -11.43 -5.89
N LEU A 69 0.01 -10.96 -6.61
CA LEU A 69 -1.38 -11.29 -6.31
C LEU A 69 -1.70 -12.71 -6.75
N ARG A 70 -2.33 -13.47 -5.85
CA ARG A 70 -2.86 -14.79 -6.19
C ARG A 70 -4.20 -15.03 -5.50
N GLN A 71 -5.04 -15.84 -6.13
CA GLN A 71 -6.25 -16.36 -5.48
C GLN A 71 -5.88 -17.33 -4.36
N VAL A 72 -6.65 -17.31 -3.28
CA VAL A 72 -6.55 -18.29 -2.20
C VAL A 72 -7.35 -19.54 -2.58
N LYS A 73 -6.71 -20.70 -2.68
CA LYS A 73 -7.34 -21.96 -3.11
C LYS A 73 -8.26 -22.51 -2.02
N ALA A 74 -9.40 -23.11 -2.39
CA ALA A 74 -10.37 -23.68 -1.45
C ALA A 74 -9.80 -24.68 -0.43
N ASN A 75 -8.73 -25.40 -0.80
CA ASN A 75 -8.13 -26.45 0.03
C ASN A 75 -6.78 -26.05 0.66
N GLU A 76 -6.35 -24.79 0.53
CA GLU A 76 -5.14 -24.33 1.19
C GLU A 76 -5.43 -23.71 2.56
N GLU A 77 -4.42 -23.70 3.43
CA GLU A 77 -4.55 -23.02 4.72
C GLU A 77 -4.59 -21.49 4.52
N LEU A 78 -5.44 -20.82 5.29
CA LEU A 78 -5.50 -19.35 5.31
C LEU A 78 -4.16 -18.78 5.82
N PRO A 79 -3.48 -17.89 5.06
CA PRO A 79 -2.21 -17.26 5.44
C PRO A 79 -2.15 -16.64 6.85
N PHE A 80 -3.29 -16.13 7.34
CA PHE A 80 -3.52 -15.70 8.71
C PHE A 80 -5.03 -15.66 9.02
N LYS A 81 -5.38 -15.63 10.31
CA LYS A 81 -6.76 -15.54 10.79
C LYS A 81 -7.16 -14.09 11.02
N VAL A 82 -8.40 -13.77 10.72
CA VAL A 82 -9.08 -12.53 11.11
C VAL A 82 -10.37 -12.95 11.81
N ASP A 83 -10.85 -12.14 12.76
CA ASP A 83 -12.11 -12.39 13.44
C ASP A 83 -13.27 -12.53 12.44
N ASP A 84 -14.04 -13.63 12.52
CA ASP A 84 -15.08 -13.94 11.53
C ASP A 84 -16.23 -12.91 11.56
N ASP A 85 -16.55 -12.35 12.73
CA ASP A 85 -17.62 -11.35 12.86
C ASP A 85 -17.18 -10.01 12.26
N LEU A 86 -15.91 -9.63 12.45
CA LEU A 86 -15.31 -8.48 11.77
C LEU A 86 -15.31 -8.64 10.25
N VAL A 87 -14.91 -9.82 9.74
CA VAL A 87 -14.88 -10.08 8.30
C VAL A 87 -16.29 -10.03 7.72
N LYS A 88 -17.28 -10.63 8.38
CA LYS A 88 -18.69 -10.54 7.95
C LYS A 88 -19.21 -9.11 7.94
N ASN A 89 -18.81 -8.28 8.90
CA ASN A 89 -19.20 -6.87 8.95
C ASN A 89 -18.62 -6.08 7.75
N ILE A 90 -17.41 -6.40 7.32
CA ILE A 90 -16.72 -5.72 6.20
C ILE A 90 -17.19 -6.27 4.84
N ALA A 91 -17.23 -7.59 4.70
CA ALA A 91 -17.36 -8.27 3.40
C ALA A 91 -18.72 -8.96 3.19
N GLY A 92 -19.54 -9.11 4.23
CA GLY A 92 -20.82 -9.86 4.19
C GLY A 92 -20.69 -11.37 4.41
N ASP A 93 -19.50 -11.94 4.17
CA ASP A 93 -19.21 -13.37 4.25
C ASP A 93 -18.04 -13.65 5.21
N SER A 94 -17.79 -14.92 5.60
CA SER A 94 -16.59 -15.30 6.36
C SER A 94 -15.37 -15.50 5.43
N LEU A 95 -14.15 -15.50 5.98
CA LEU A 95 -12.94 -15.80 5.19
C LEU A 95 -13.02 -17.17 4.50
N LYS A 96 -13.59 -18.17 5.18
CA LYS A 96 -13.74 -19.52 4.63
C LYS A 96 -14.75 -19.56 3.49
N ASP A 97 -15.83 -18.81 3.58
CA ASP A 97 -16.83 -18.73 2.51
C ASP A 97 -16.25 -18.00 1.29
N LEU A 98 -15.57 -16.86 1.51
CA LEU A 98 -14.86 -16.15 0.44
C LEU A 98 -13.80 -17.03 -0.24
N GLN A 99 -13.05 -17.82 0.53
CA GLN A 99 -12.07 -18.77 0.00
C GLN A 99 -12.73 -19.88 -0.81
N LYS A 100 -13.79 -20.50 -0.27
CA LYS A 100 -14.54 -21.57 -0.93
C LYS A 100 -15.16 -21.11 -2.25
N ASP A 101 -15.65 -19.89 -2.28
CA ASP A 101 -16.27 -19.28 -3.47
C ASP A 101 -15.23 -18.73 -4.47
N GLY A 102 -13.94 -18.83 -4.17
CA GLY A 102 -12.87 -18.30 -5.02
C GLY A 102 -12.84 -16.77 -5.08
N LYS A 103 -13.40 -16.10 -4.07
CA LYS A 103 -13.44 -14.63 -3.96
C LYS A 103 -12.35 -14.06 -3.07
N LEU A 104 -11.55 -14.89 -2.39
CA LEU A 104 -10.44 -14.47 -1.54
C LEU A 104 -9.12 -14.49 -2.31
N PHE A 105 -8.34 -13.42 -2.17
CA PHE A 105 -7.03 -13.25 -2.78
C PHE A 105 -6.01 -12.80 -1.74
N VAL A 106 -4.74 -13.06 -2.01
CA VAL A 106 -3.63 -12.72 -1.12
C VAL A 106 -2.43 -12.17 -1.88
N VAL A 107 -1.77 -11.20 -1.24
CA VAL A 107 -0.39 -10.81 -1.53
C VAL A 107 0.45 -11.12 -0.29
N ASP A 108 1.52 -11.88 -0.45
CA ASP A 108 2.38 -12.29 0.67
C ASP A 108 3.81 -11.79 0.52
N HIS A 109 4.20 -10.83 1.35
CA HIS A 109 5.55 -10.29 1.44
C HIS A 109 6.31 -10.76 2.69
N LYS A 110 5.88 -11.83 3.36
CA LYS A 110 6.57 -12.38 4.54
C LYS A 110 8.06 -12.64 4.34
N TYR A 111 8.46 -13.01 3.13
CA TYR A 111 9.88 -13.23 2.78
C TYR A 111 10.76 -11.99 3.02
N GLN A 112 10.19 -10.79 3.12
CA GLN A 112 10.93 -9.57 3.43
C GLN A 112 11.35 -9.48 4.90
N ALA A 113 10.80 -10.31 5.79
CA ALA A 113 11.16 -10.33 7.21
C ALA A 113 12.63 -10.70 7.44
N ASP A 114 13.20 -11.51 6.53
CA ASP A 114 14.57 -12.01 6.60
C ASP A 114 15.59 -11.05 5.96
N LEU A 115 15.14 -9.94 5.38
CA LEU A 115 16.02 -8.96 4.74
C LEU A 115 16.70 -8.06 5.78
N GLU A 116 17.99 -7.82 5.58
CA GLU A 116 18.75 -6.89 6.42
C GLU A 116 18.23 -5.46 6.26
N LYS A 117 17.96 -4.81 7.39
CA LYS A 117 17.49 -3.41 7.43
C LYS A 117 18.69 -2.47 7.50
N THR A 118 18.55 -1.27 6.92
CA THR A 118 19.60 -0.24 6.96
C THR A 118 19.97 0.11 8.40
N THR A 119 21.24 -0.08 8.74
CA THR A 119 21.80 0.19 10.08
C THR A 119 22.41 1.57 10.22
N TYR A 120 22.69 2.27 9.11
CA TYR A 120 23.19 3.64 9.09
C TYR A 120 22.08 4.65 9.40
N GLU A 121 22.45 5.78 10.02
CA GLU A 121 21.50 6.83 10.35
C GLU A 121 21.14 7.70 9.12
N PRO A 122 19.84 8.04 8.92
CA PRO A 122 18.69 7.60 9.71
C PRO A 122 18.30 6.14 9.41
N LYS A 123 18.06 5.36 10.47
CA LYS A 123 17.57 3.97 10.35
C LYS A 123 16.32 3.91 9.47
N ARG A 124 16.22 2.85 8.67
CA ARG A 124 15.05 2.57 7.82
C ARG A 124 14.26 1.40 8.37
N TYR A 125 12.95 1.53 8.32
CA TYR A 125 12.01 0.53 8.83
C TYR A 125 11.17 -0.01 7.68
N GLY A 126 10.79 -1.28 7.80
CA GLY A 126 9.93 -1.98 6.87
C GLY A 126 9.26 -3.15 7.59
N ALA A 127 8.02 -3.41 7.20
CA ALA A 127 7.23 -4.57 7.60
C ALA A 127 7.22 -5.60 6.46
N ALA A 128 6.83 -6.83 6.75
CA ALA A 128 6.84 -7.94 5.80
C ALA A 128 5.41 -8.40 5.52
N CYS A 129 4.55 -7.47 5.11
CA CYS A 129 3.10 -7.63 5.23
C CYS A 129 2.53 -8.78 4.40
N THR A 130 1.46 -9.40 4.91
CA THR A 130 0.56 -10.26 4.13
C THR A 130 -0.79 -9.58 4.09
N ALA A 131 -1.37 -9.40 2.90
CA ALA A 131 -2.63 -8.69 2.70
C ALA A 131 -3.67 -9.58 2.03
N TYR A 132 -4.89 -9.59 2.57
CA TYR A 132 -6.07 -10.16 1.95
C TYR A 132 -6.82 -9.13 1.13
N PHE A 133 -7.35 -9.58 0.00
CA PHE A 133 -8.25 -8.86 -0.87
C PHE A 133 -9.45 -9.74 -1.22
N LEU A 134 -10.57 -9.13 -1.60
CA LEU A 134 -11.76 -9.86 -2.02
C LEU A 134 -12.44 -9.25 -3.25
N ILE A 135 -13.23 -10.04 -3.96
CA ILE A 135 -14.24 -9.52 -4.90
C ILE A 135 -15.58 -9.48 -4.17
N ASP A 136 -16.08 -8.28 -3.91
CA ASP A 136 -17.32 -8.07 -3.13
C ASP A 136 -18.58 -8.41 -3.95
N HIS A 137 -19.75 -8.26 -3.32
CA HIS A 137 -21.04 -8.49 -4.00
C HIS A 137 -21.31 -7.50 -5.15
N SER A 138 -20.66 -6.34 -5.16
CA SER A 138 -20.74 -5.35 -6.25
C SER A 138 -19.78 -5.67 -7.41
N GLY A 139 -18.93 -6.69 -7.27
CA GLY A 139 -17.92 -7.10 -8.25
C GLY A 139 -16.64 -6.26 -8.18
N LYS A 140 -16.47 -5.42 -7.16
CA LYS A 140 -15.27 -4.63 -6.94
C LYS A 140 -14.22 -5.45 -6.22
N PHE A 141 -12.97 -5.28 -6.64
CA PHE A 141 -11.81 -5.84 -5.96
C PHE A 141 -11.38 -4.90 -4.85
N LEU A 142 -11.45 -5.33 -3.58
CA LEU A 142 -11.26 -4.48 -2.39
C LEU A 142 -10.26 -5.09 -1.40
N PRO A 143 -9.55 -4.28 -0.62
CA PRO A 143 -8.72 -4.78 0.48
C PRO A 143 -9.62 -5.28 1.63
N LEU A 144 -9.15 -6.30 2.34
CA LEU A 144 -9.87 -6.88 3.48
C LEU A 144 -9.11 -6.72 4.78
N ALA A 145 -7.84 -7.15 4.80
CA ALA A 145 -7.01 -7.11 6.00
C ALA A 145 -5.53 -7.11 5.63
N ILE A 146 -4.70 -6.45 6.44
CA ILE A 146 -3.25 -6.39 6.29
C ILE A 146 -2.60 -6.79 7.61
N LYS A 147 -1.85 -7.89 7.58
CA LYS A 147 -1.03 -8.36 8.69
C LYS A 147 0.41 -7.86 8.54
N THR A 148 1.00 -7.25 9.56
CA THR A 148 2.34 -6.63 9.45
C THR A 148 3.49 -7.64 9.37
N ASN A 149 3.37 -8.80 10.03
CA ASN A 149 4.47 -9.76 10.22
C ASN A 149 5.75 -9.11 10.79
N ALA A 150 5.60 -8.04 11.57
CA ALA A 150 6.68 -7.29 12.17
C ALA A 150 6.24 -6.64 13.49
N GLY A 151 7.18 -6.49 14.42
CA GLY A 151 6.92 -5.88 15.73
C GLY A 151 5.88 -6.68 16.51
N SER A 152 4.78 -6.02 16.89
CA SER A 152 3.63 -6.63 17.59
C SER A 152 2.75 -7.54 16.71
N ASP A 153 3.10 -7.73 15.43
CA ASP A 153 2.41 -8.63 14.49
C ASP A 153 0.90 -8.34 14.34
N LEU A 154 0.57 -7.05 14.23
CA LEU A 154 -0.81 -6.54 14.19
C LEU A 154 -1.50 -6.85 12.86
N ILE A 155 -2.83 -6.88 12.91
CA ILE A 155 -3.72 -7.01 11.76
C ILE A 155 -4.58 -5.76 11.71
N TYR A 156 -4.57 -5.08 10.57
CA TYR A 156 -5.37 -3.90 10.27
C TYR A 156 -6.45 -4.22 9.22
N THR A 157 -7.54 -3.48 9.25
CA THR A 157 -8.71 -3.61 8.38
C THR A 157 -9.23 -2.23 7.97
N PRO A 158 -10.11 -2.13 6.96
CA PRO A 158 -10.77 -0.86 6.61
C PRO A 158 -11.65 -0.23 7.71
N LYS A 159 -11.79 -0.87 8.88
CA LYS A 159 -12.58 -0.37 10.03
C LYS A 159 -11.72 0.31 11.10
N ASP A 160 -10.40 0.25 10.97
CA ASP A 160 -9.45 0.89 11.87
C ASP A 160 -9.22 2.38 11.55
#